data_AF-A0AAD6I8B1-F1
#
_entry.id   AF-A0AAD6I8B1-F1
#
_cell.length_a   1.000
_cell.length_b   1.000
_cell.length_c   1.000
_cell.angle_alpha   90.00
_cell.angle_beta   90.00
_cell.angle_gamma   90.00
#
_symmetry.space_group_name_H-M   'P 1'
#
loop_
_entity.id
_entity.type
_entity.pdbx_description
1 polymer ?
#
loop_
_entity_poly.entity_id
_entity_poly.type
_entity_poly.pdbx_seq_one_letter_code
_entity_poly.pdbx_strand_id
1 'polypeptide(L)'
;MSRSSFKEPLSATRNGKVRWSRFPEHPSPSREPPEPHSTEMVPAGGMERELTAARRSLSSSTAHKLTNSIIENIYIKNSPVQVFSINGATELSLSGITVDNADGDSKGGHKTDAFDVGSRNGVYITNPTVHNQDDCPAVNSGTNVHFTGAKCTGGHGISIGSDSQNGVRIKTVYGATSSVKGVTYKDITLSGITKYGVVIEQDYQNGSPTGTPTNGVPITGLTMSNVKGTVSSSATDVYILCASGACSNWSWSGVSVTGGKTSSKFKNIPSGASC
;
A
#
# COMPACT_ATOMS: atom_id res chain seq x y z
N MET A 1 -33.42 -14.74 17.05
CA MET A 1 -33.64 -13.28 17.03
C MET A 1 -32.30 -12.60 16.88
N SER A 2 -32.14 -11.81 15.81
CA SER A 2 -30.95 -11.06 15.43
C SER A 2 -30.47 -10.13 16.55
N ARG A 3 -29.17 -10.19 16.89
CA ARG A 3 -28.48 -9.07 17.53
C ARG A 3 -27.50 -8.49 16.52
N SER A 4 -27.94 -7.45 15.83
CA SER A 4 -27.09 -6.53 15.10
C SER A 4 -26.07 -5.93 16.06
N SER A 5 -24.81 -6.35 15.95
CA SER A 5 -23.70 -5.60 16.54
C SER A 5 -23.29 -4.51 15.55
N PHE A 6 -23.63 -3.28 15.87
CA PHE A 6 -23.10 -2.10 15.16
C PHE A 6 -21.57 -2.10 15.31
N LYS A 7 -20.85 -2.21 14.19
CA LYS A 7 -19.41 -1.95 14.08
C LYS A 7 -19.25 -0.48 13.74
N GLU A 8 -18.64 0.31 14.62
CA GLU A 8 -18.13 1.63 14.21
C GLU A 8 -16.71 1.48 13.65
N PRO A 9 -16.42 2.02 12.45
CA PRO A 9 -15.05 2.14 11.95
C PRO A 9 -14.25 3.08 12.86
N LEU A 10 -12.95 2.82 13.03
CA LEU A 10 -12.04 3.80 13.62
C LEU A 10 -11.97 5.00 12.67
N SER A 11 -12.69 6.06 13.03
CA SER A 11 -12.85 7.28 12.23
C SER A 11 -12.27 8.45 13.04
N ALA A 12 -11.18 9.04 12.56
CA ALA A 12 -10.67 10.30 13.10
C ALA A 12 -11.27 11.44 12.28
N THR A 13 -12.20 12.22 12.84
CA THR A 13 -13.01 13.19 12.06
C THR A 13 -12.68 14.67 12.26
N ARG A 14 -11.68 15.06 13.09
CA ARG A 14 -11.07 16.40 13.08
C ARG A 14 -9.97 16.55 14.13
N ASN A 15 -8.95 17.35 13.81
CA ASN A 15 -7.87 17.90 14.64
C ASN A 15 -7.52 17.10 15.90
N GLY A 16 -6.40 16.38 15.85
CA GLY A 16 -5.84 15.73 17.03
C GLY A 16 -4.67 14.82 16.68
N LYS A 17 -3.72 14.72 17.61
CA LYS A 17 -2.63 13.75 17.56
C LYS A 17 -3.18 12.41 18.03
N VAL A 18 -3.36 11.45 17.13
CA VAL A 18 -3.78 10.10 17.51
C VAL A 18 -2.52 9.30 17.85
N ARG A 19 -2.16 9.27 19.14
CA ARG A 19 -1.09 8.41 19.68
C ARG A 19 -1.70 7.16 20.32
N TRP A 20 -1.38 5.99 19.80
CA TRP A 20 -1.63 4.72 20.47
C TRP A 20 -0.30 4.17 21.02
N SER A 21 -0.24 3.92 22.33
CA SER A 21 0.96 3.45 23.03
C SER A 21 1.25 1.96 22.74
N ARG A 22 2.53 1.61 22.60
CA ARG A 22 3.04 0.22 22.49
C ARG A 22 2.71 -0.59 23.75
N PHE A 23 2.43 -1.88 23.58
CA PHE A 23 2.53 -2.88 24.64
C PHE A 23 4.02 -3.17 24.95
N PRO A 24 4.42 -3.34 26.23
CA PRO A 24 5.79 -3.70 26.58
C PRO A 24 6.08 -5.19 26.38
N GLU A 25 7.32 -5.51 25.99
CA GLU A 25 7.88 -6.87 25.90
C GLU A 25 8.15 -7.45 27.31
N HIS A 26 7.92 -8.76 27.47
CA HIS A 26 8.18 -9.54 28.70
C HIS A 26 9.67 -9.89 28.89
N PRO A 27 10.19 -9.95 30.13
CA PRO A 27 11.40 -10.71 30.46
C PRO A 27 11.07 -12.13 30.98
N SER A 28 11.99 -13.08 30.73
CA SER A 28 11.93 -14.52 31.04
C SER A 28 12.09 -14.87 32.54
N PRO A 29 11.72 -16.09 33.01
CA PRO A 29 11.63 -16.43 34.44
C PRO A 29 12.75 -17.35 34.96
N SER A 30 13.01 -17.37 36.28
CA SER A 30 13.41 -18.61 36.98
C SER A 30 13.24 -18.58 38.52
N ARG A 31 12.63 -19.68 39.03
CA ARG A 31 12.73 -20.38 40.35
C ARG A 31 11.76 -20.05 41.51
N GLU A 32 11.05 -21.10 41.94
CA GLU A 32 10.27 -21.35 43.18
C GLU A 32 10.90 -22.57 43.97
N PRO A 33 10.32 -23.13 45.07
CA PRO A 33 10.03 -22.62 46.44
C PRO A 33 10.52 -23.63 47.55
N PRO A 34 10.08 -23.61 48.85
CA PRO A 34 8.76 -24.16 49.26
C PRO A 34 8.03 -23.51 50.48
N GLU A 35 6.70 -23.69 50.47
CA GLU A 35 5.63 -23.53 51.50
C GLU A 35 5.64 -24.71 52.54
N PRO A 36 4.89 -24.76 53.67
CA PRO A 36 3.43 -24.48 53.73
C PRO A 36 2.78 -24.00 55.05
N HIS A 37 1.62 -23.34 54.95
CA HIS A 37 0.52 -23.57 55.90
C HIS A 37 -0.88 -23.42 55.26
N SER A 38 -1.69 -24.45 55.53
CA SER A 38 -3.01 -24.78 54.99
C SER A 38 -4.15 -23.87 55.44
N THR A 39 -5.01 -23.45 54.52
CA THR A 39 -6.45 -23.26 54.78
C THR A 39 -7.26 -23.56 53.49
N GLU A 40 -8.43 -24.16 53.70
CA GLU A 40 -9.32 -24.85 52.76
C GLU A 40 -9.82 -24.08 51.53
N MET A 41 -10.23 -24.90 50.56
CA MET A 41 -10.70 -24.64 49.21
C MET A 41 -11.94 -23.73 49.11
N VAL A 42 -11.82 -22.69 48.27
CA VAL A 42 -12.93 -22.14 47.49
C VAL A 42 -12.65 -22.52 46.03
N PRO A 43 -13.59 -23.07 45.26
CA PRO A 43 -13.31 -23.43 43.87
C PRO A 43 -13.06 -22.13 43.09
N ALA A 44 -11.82 -21.91 42.67
CA ALA A 44 -11.45 -20.89 41.69
C ALA A 44 -11.93 -21.33 40.29
N GLY A 45 -13.24 -21.51 40.13
CA GLY A 45 -13.88 -21.55 38.83
C GLY A 45 -14.01 -20.12 38.31
N GLY A 46 -12.96 -19.61 37.67
CA GLY A 46 -13.02 -18.24 37.15
C GLY A 46 -11.71 -17.62 36.71
N MET A 47 -10.91 -18.28 35.86
CA MET A 47 -9.87 -17.58 35.09
C MET A 47 -9.48 -18.32 33.80
N GLU A 48 -10.48 -18.77 33.03
CA GLU A 48 -10.33 -19.08 31.60
C GLU A 48 -11.43 -18.40 30.77
N ARG A 49 -11.90 -17.23 31.21
CA ARG A 49 -12.78 -16.39 30.38
C ARG A 49 -11.92 -15.44 29.55
N GLU A 50 -11.68 -15.86 28.32
CA GLU A 50 -11.49 -15.00 27.16
C GLU A 50 -10.73 -13.69 27.42
N LEU A 51 -9.41 -13.78 27.47
CA LEU A 51 -8.57 -12.73 26.87
C LEU A 51 -8.53 -12.94 25.34
N THR A 52 -9.71 -13.16 24.75
CA THR A 52 -10.03 -12.74 23.38
C THR A 52 -10.16 -11.22 23.43
N ALA A 53 -9.07 -10.53 23.77
CA ALA A 53 -8.98 -9.09 23.67
C ALA A 53 -9.12 -8.75 22.19
N ALA A 54 -10.37 -8.58 21.76
CA ALA A 54 -10.77 -8.00 20.50
C ALA A 54 -9.83 -8.36 19.33
N ARG A 55 -10.01 -9.56 18.75
CA ARG A 55 -9.85 -9.72 17.29
C ARG A 55 -10.88 -8.82 16.61
N ARG A 56 -10.73 -7.50 16.77
CA ARG A 56 -11.47 -6.48 16.04
C ARG A 56 -10.89 -6.54 14.64
N SER A 57 -11.57 -7.31 13.79
CA SER A 57 -11.55 -7.12 12.36
C SER A 57 -11.89 -5.65 12.10
N LEU A 58 -10.86 -4.81 12.01
CA LEU A 58 -10.99 -3.43 11.57
C LEU A 58 -11.25 -3.50 10.06
N SER A 59 -12.51 -3.34 9.69
CA SER A 59 -12.90 -3.08 8.32
C SER A 59 -12.50 -1.63 8.00
N SER A 60 -11.31 -1.44 7.42
CA SER A 60 -10.74 -0.16 6.96
C SER A 60 -10.57 0.93 8.04
N SER A 61 -9.38 1.50 8.13
CA SER A 61 -9.10 2.73 8.86
C SER A 61 -9.37 3.93 7.95
N THR A 62 -10.38 4.74 8.28
CA THR A 62 -10.72 5.93 7.49
C THR A 62 -9.96 7.15 8.03
N ALA A 63 -9.13 7.74 7.17
CA ALA A 63 -8.37 8.96 7.43
C ALA A 63 -8.91 10.09 6.55
N HIS A 64 -10.19 10.43 6.75
CA HIS A 64 -10.93 11.35 5.88
C HIS A 64 -10.92 12.78 6.41
N LYS A 65 -10.66 13.74 5.53
CA LYS A 65 -10.72 15.20 5.81
C LYS A 65 -9.85 15.64 7.00
N LEU A 66 -8.81 14.87 7.33
CA LEU A 66 -7.82 15.23 8.33
C LEU A 66 -6.98 16.39 7.83
N THR A 67 -6.73 17.37 8.70
CA THR A 67 -5.89 18.55 8.40
C THR A 67 -4.80 18.67 9.46
N ASN A 68 -3.55 18.90 9.07
CA ASN A 68 -2.40 19.06 9.99
C ASN A 68 -2.35 17.96 11.05
N SER A 69 -2.53 16.71 10.61
CA SER A 69 -2.74 15.57 11.50
C SER A 69 -1.62 14.54 11.36
N ILE A 70 -1.42 13.75 12.42
CA ILE A 70 -0.38 12.72 12.47
C ILE A 70 -1.01 11.41 12.95
N ILE A 71 -0.73 10.33 12.21
CA ILE A 71 -1.03 8.94 12.56
C ILE A 71 0.31 8.21 12.69
N GLU A 72 0.61 7.64 13.85
CA GLU A 72 1.93 7.04 14.10
C GLU A 72 1.82 5.66 14.74
N ASN A 73 2.76 4.76 14.42
CA ASN A 73 3.02 3.50 15.13
C ASN A 73 1.80 2.56 15.21
N ILE A 74 1.04 2.47 14.13
CA ILE A 74 -0.10 1.57 14.02
C ILE A 74 0.35 0.21 13.49
N TYR A 75 -0.04 -0.87 14.16
CA TYR A 75 0.09 -2.23 13.66
C TYR A 75 -1.30 -2.80 13.35
N ILE A 76 -1.51 -3.23 12.11
CA ILE A 76 -2.77 -3.83 11.62
C ILE A 76 -2.47 -5.23 11.13
N LYS A 77 -3.28 -6.20 11.56
CA LYS A 77 -3.16 -7.59 11.16
C LYS A 77 -4.44 -8.13 10.55
N ASN A 78 -4.31 -8.87 9.46
CA ASN A 78 -5.40 -9.60 8.80
C ASN A 78 -6.63 -8.72 8.52
N SER A 79 -6.43 -7.58 7.86
CA SER A 79 -7.52 -6.74 7.39
C SER A 79 -8.39 -7.52 6.39
N PRO A 80 -9.73 -7.39 6.45
CA PRO A 80 -10.60 -8.10 5.50
C PRO A 80 -10.41 -7.65 4.04
N VAL A 81 -10.12 -6.35 3.86
CA VAL A 81 -9.94 -5.65 2.58
C VAL A 81 -8.99 -4.45 2.84
N GLN A 82 -9.12 -3.35 2.10
CA GLN A 82 -8.26 -2.17 2.19
C GLN A 82 -8.12 -1.63 3.62
N VAL A 83 -6.91 -1.17 3.94
CA VAL A 83 -6.51 -0.70 5.26
C VAL A 83 -6.76 0.79 5.39
N PHE A 84 -5.89 1.67 4.88
CA PHE A 84 -6.06 3.11 5.03
C PHE A 84 -6.77 3.71 3.81
N SER A 85 -8.00 4.18 4.02
CA SER A 85 -8.67 5.05 3.07
C SER A 85 -8.39 6.50 3.45
N ILE A 86 -7.51 7.16 2.69
CA ILE A 86 -7.13 8.58 2.89
C ILE A 86 -7.88 9.41 1.88
N ASN A 87 -8.90 10.17 2.31
CA ASN A 87 -9.73 10.96 1.42
C ASN A 87 -9.83 12.43 1.85
N GLY A 88 -9.53 13.37 0.95
CA GLY A 88 -9.70 14.80 1.18
C GLY A 88 -8.81 15.39 2.29
N ALA A 89 -7.75 14.69 2.67
CA ALA A 89 -6.79 15.11 3.69
C ALA A 89 -5.86 16.23 3.20
N THR A 90 -5.39 17.05 4.14
CA THR A 90 -4.41 18.12 3.92
C THR A 90 -3.32 18.09 4.99
N GLU A 91 -2.04 18.06 4.62
CA GLU A 91 -0.91 17.95 5.56
C GLU A 91 -1.10 16.82 6.59
N LEU A 92 -1.32 15.60 6.09
CA LEU A 92 -1.45 14.38 6.90
C LEU A 92 -0.14 13.59 6.87
N SER A 93 0.44 13.34 8.04
CA SER A 93 1.62 12.48 8.20
C SER A 93 1.23 11.11 8.75
N LEU A 94 1.70 10.04 8.10
CA LEU A 94 1.59 8.65 8.56
C LEU A 94 3.00 8.06 8.73
N SER A 95 3.36 7.67 9.96
CA SER A 95 4.72 7.17 10.25
C SER A 95 4.71 5.86 11.04
N GLY A 96 5.65 4.96 10.74
CA GLY A 96 5.81 3.70 11.47
C GLY A 96 4.58 2.78 11.41
N ILE A 97 3.89 2.78 10.28
CA ILE A 97 2.70 1.95 10.05
C ILE A 97 3.14 0.55 9.62
N THR A 98 2.60 -0.48 10.26
CA THR A 98 2.77 -1.89 9.87
C THR A 98 1.43 -2.49 9.48
N VAL A 99 1.36 -3.05 8.27
CA VAL A 99 0.24 -3.85 7.77
C VAL A 99 0.75 -5.27 7.56
N ASP A 100 0.25 -6.22 8.35
CA ASP A 100 0.58 -7.64 8.29
C ASP A 100 -0.66 -8.43 7.89
N ASN A 101 -0.84 -8.63 6.59
CA ASN A 101 -1.89 -9.48 6.04
C ASN A 101 -1.32 -10.79 5.49
N ALA A 102 -0.14 -11.24 5.93
CA ALA A 102 0.54 -12.41 5.35
C ALA A 102 -0.30 -13.71 5.37
N ASP A 103 -1.17 -13.89 6.36
CA ASP A 103 -2.12 -15.00 6.40
C ASP A 103 -3.02 -15.03 5.15
N GLY A 104 -3.32 -13.87 4.57
CA GLY A 104 -4.14 -13.72 3.38
C GLY A 104 -3.59 -14.45 2.16
N ASP A 105 -2.27 -14.62 2.04
CA ASP A 105 -1.62 -15.30 0.91
C ASP A 105 -2.14 -16.74 0.73
N SER A 106 -2.42 -17.43 1.84
CA SER A 106 -2.90 -18.82 1.85
C SER A 106 -4.39 -18.96 2.16
N LYS A 107 -5.04 -17.87 2.61
CA LYS A 107 -6.45 -17.88 3.07
C LYS A 107 -7.39 -17.08 2.14
N GLY A 108 -6.92 -16.71 0.95
CA GLY A 108 -7.73 -16.01 -0.05
C GLY A 108 -7.90 -14.52 0.21
N GLY A 109 -6.92 -13.88 0.85
CA GLY A 109 -6.85 -12.43 0.98
C GLY A 109 -6.80 -11.78 -0.40
N HIS A 110 -7.57 -10.72 -0.60
CA HIS A 110 -7.71 -10.01 -1.87
C HIS A 110 -8.20 -8.59 -1.60
N LYS A 111 -7.77 -7.59 -2.40
CA LYS A 111 -8.12 -6.16 -2.19
C LYS A 111 -7.73 -5.67 -0.79
N THR A 112 -6.57 -6.09 -0.31
CA THR A 112 -6.04 -5.74 1.01
C THR A 112 -5.06 -4.57 0.93
N ASP A 113 -5.37 -3.58 0.10
CA ASP A 113 -4.59 -2.37 -0.18
C ASP A 113 -4.16 -1.70 1.13
N ALA A 114 -2.89 -1.30 1.25
CA ALA A 114 -2.45 -0.69 2.50
C ALA A 114 -2.81 0.80 2.58
N PHE A 115 -2.58 1.57 1.52
CA PHE A 115 -2.86 3.00 1.48
C PHE A 115 -3.55 3.43 0.19
N ASP A 116 -4.86 3.64 0.25
CA ASP A 116 -5.64 4.28 -0.81
C ASP A 116 -5.64 5.79 -0.62
N VAL A 117 -4.95 6.52 -1.49
CA VAL A 117 -4.80 7.97 -1.40
C VAL A 117 -5.64 8.69 -2.44
N GLY A 118 -6.63 9.44 -1.96
CA GLY A 118 -7.39 10.46 -2.69
C GLY A 118 -7.38 11.78 -1.93
N SER A 119 -6.25 12.48 -1.91
CA SER A 119 -6.01 13.61 -1.01
C SER A 119 -6.15 14.98 -1.69
N ARG A 120 -6.16 16.06 -0.89
CA ARG A 120 -6.10 17.43 -1.43
C ARG A 120 -4.66 17.85 -1.67
N ASN A 121 -3.88 17.96 -0.59
CA ASN A 121 -2.48 18.39 -0.64
C ASN A 121 -1.70 17.89 0.57
N GLY A 122 -0.49 17.35 0.38
CA GLY A 122 0.38 17.04 1.51
C GLY A 122 -0.07 15.77 2.24
N VAL A 123 0.32 14.61 1.71
CA VAL A 123 0.23 13.34 2.44
C VAL A 123 1.62 12.72 2.48
N TYR A 124 2.15 12.49 3.68
CA TYR A 124 3.50 11.99 3.88
C TYR A 124 3.42 10.65 4.60
N ILE A 125 3.69 9.57 3.88
CA ILE A 125 3.74 8.21 4.41
C ILE A 125 5.21 7.80 4.50
N THR A 126 5.72 7.61 5.71
CA THR A 126 7.15 7.40 5.97
C THR A 126 7.40 6.10 6.72
N ASN A 127 8.35 5.31 6.23
CA ASN A 127 8.79 4.04 6.80
C ASN A 127 7.65 3.02 7.07
N PRO A 128 6.67 2.83 6.16
CA PRO A 128 5.69 1.76 6.35
C PRO A 128 6.30 0.39 6.07
N THR A 129 5.85 -0.63 6.81
CA THR A 129 6.09 -2.04 6.49
C THR A 129 4.77 -2.68 6.11
N VAL A 130 4.66 -3.20 4.91
CA VAL A 130 3.41 -3.75 4.36
C VAL A 130 3.68 -5.14 3.81
N HIS A 131 2.94 -6.12 4.31
CA HIS A 131 2.70 -7.39 3.65
C HIS A 131 1.21 -7.51 3.38
N ASN A 132 0.81 -7.60 2.12
CA ASN A 132 -0.59 -7.72 1.72
C ASN A 132 -0.75 -8.46 0.40
N GLN A 133 -1.96 -8.43 -0.16
CA GLN A 133 -2.33 -9.08 -1.42
C GLN A 133 -2.85 -8.06 -2.44
N ASP A 134 -2.70 -6.76 -2.16
CA ASP A 134 -3.04 -5.70 -3.11
C ASP A 134 -2.06 -4.52 -3.02
N ASP A 135 -2.42 -3.34 -3.54
CA ASP A 135 -1.49 -2.22 -3.67
C ASP A 135 -0.86 -1.84 -2.32
N CYS A 136 0.43 -1.52 -2.34
CA CYS A 136 1.10 -1.03 -1.13
C CYS A 136 0.63 0.42 -0.88
N PRO A 137 0.99 1.39 -1.73
CA PRO A 137 0.14 2.55 -1.95
C PRO A 137 -0.55 2.50 -3.32
N ALA A 138 -1.81 2.90 -3.34
CA ALA A 138 -2.57 3.27 -4.54
C ALA A 138 -2.90 4.77 -4.47
N VAL A 139 -2.15 5.59 -5.20
CA VAL A 139 -2.46 7.02 -5.31
C VAL A 139 -3.43 7.23 -6.46
N ASN A 140 -4.70 7.41 -6.11
CA ASN A 140 -5.80 7.61 -7.06
C ASN A 140 -5.97 9.10 -7.42
N SER A 141 -5.71 10.00 -6.47
CA SER A 141 -5.64 11.44 -6.69
C SER A 141 -4.92 12.16 -5.54
N GLY A 142 -4.39 13.35 -5.82
CA GLY A 142 -3.80 14.23 -4.82
C GLY A 142 -2.59 14.99 -5.33
N THR A 143 -2.20 16.02 -4.58
CA THR A 143 -0.98 16.81 -4.82
C THR A 143 -0.04 16.67 -3.64
N ASN A 144 1.27 16.71 -3.89
CA ASN A 144 2.29 16.65 -2.83
C ASN A 144 2.13 15.40 -1.94
N VAL A 145 2.11 14.22 -2.58
CA VAL A 145 2.05 12.92 -1.89
C VAL A 145 3.46 12.32 -1.87
N HIS A 146 3.97 11.99 -0.68
CA HIS A 146 5.29 11.40 -0.47
C HIS A 146 5.14 10.02 0.17
N PHE A 147 5.76 9.02 -0.44
CA PHE A 147 5.81 7.65 0.08
C PHE A 147 7.28 7.22 0.13
N THR A 148 7.86 7.13 1.32
CA THR A 148 9.32 7.02 1.49
C THR A 148 9.71 5.98 2.53
N GLY A 149 10.88 5.34 2.35
CA GLY A 149 11.44 4.35 3.28
C GLY A 149 10.59 3.08 3.44
N ALA A 150 9.70 2.81 2.48
CA ALA A 150 8.74 1.72 2.58
C ALA A 150 9.36 0.34 2.30
N LYS A 151 8.88 -0.67 3.01
CA LYS A 151 9.05 -2.08 2.67
C LYS A 151 7.69 -2.66 2.29
N CYS A 152 7.53 -3.06 1.03
CA CYS A 152 6.31 -3.67 0.51
C CYS A 152 6.62 -5.11 0.07
N THR A 153 5.85 -6.09 0.54
CA THR A 153 6.01 -7.52 0.21
C THR A 153 4.67 -8.19 -0.06
N GLY A 154 4.69 -9.28 -0.84
CA GLY A 154 3.52 -10.09 -1.17
C GLY A 154 2.60 -9.46 -2.21
N GLY A 155 2.18 -8.22 -1.94
CA GLY A 155 1.13 -7.56 -2.69
C GLY A 155 1.57 -7.07 -4.05
N HIS A 156 0.96 -5.97 -4.42
CA HIS A 156 0.87 -5.59 -5.82
C HIS A 156 1.91 -4.54 -6.21
N GLY A 157 2.53 -3.83 -5.26
CA GLY A 157 3.64 -2.90 -5.51
C GLY A 157 3.27 -1.43 -5.28
N ILE A 158 4.02 -0.51 -5.90
CA ILE A 158 3.84 0.94 -5.74
C ILE A 158 3.11 1.49 -6.97
N SER A 159 1.86 1.95 -6.76
CA SER A 159 0.95 2.29 -7.86
C SER A 159 0.44 3.74 -7.80
N ILE A 160 0.45 4.39 -8.97
CA ILE A 160 -0.49 5.49 -9.28
C ILE A 160 -1.68 4.87 -10.04
N GLY A 161 -2.86 4.85 -9.38
CA GLY A 161 -4.10 4.11 -9.74
C GLY A 161 -4.23 2.70 -9.09
N SER A 162 -5.39 2.00 -9.16
CA SER A 162 -5.75 0.71 -8.47
C SER A 162 -5.41 -0.70 -9.11
N ASP A 163 -4.85 -1.71 -8.40
CA ASP A 163 -4.70 -3.18 -8.71
C ASP A 163 -3.34 -3.72 -9.27
N SER A 164 -2.21 -3.85 -8.57
CA SER A 164 -0.88 -4.17 -9.20
C SER A 164 -0.40 -5.64 -9.08
N GLN A 165 0.80 -6.01 -9.50
CA GLN A 165 1.55 -7.29 -9.31
C GLN A 165 3.02 -7.01 -9.71
N ASN A 166 3.38 -5.73 -9.60
CA ASN A 166 4.38 -5.04 -10.39
C ASN A 166 5.34 -4.32 -9.44
N GLY A 167 6.50 -3.89 -9.93
CA GLY A 167 7.39 -3.07 -9.11
C GLY A 167 6.89 -1.63 -9.01
N VAL A 168 7.04 -0.90 -10.10
CA VAL A 168 6.58 0.49 -10.27
C VAL A 168 5.46 0.53 -11.30
N ARG A 169 4.38 1.25 -10.99
CA ARG A 169 3.26 1.37 -11.92
C ARG A 169 2.63 2.75 -12.01
N ILE A 170 2.29 3.15 -13.23
CA ILE A 170 1.32 4.21 -13.52
C ILE A 170 0.29 3.64 -14.49
N LYS A 171 -1.00 3.81 -14.18
CA LYS A 171 -2.05 3.54 -15.17
C LYS A 171 -3.06 4.66 -15.25
N THR A 172 -3.63 4.84 -16.43
CA THR A 172 -4.75 5.78 -16.63
C THR A 172 -5.94 5.08 -17.26
N VAL A 173 -7.13 5.53 -16.90
CA VAL A 173 -8.40 4.95 -17.38
C VAL A 173 -8.61 5.31 -18.85
N TYR A 174 -8.94 4.29 -19.66
CA TYR A 174 -9.29 4.43 -21.07
C TYR A 174 -10.44 5.44 -21.25
N GLY A 175 -10.23 6.43 -22.13
CA GLY A 175 -11.22 7.47 -22.46
C GLY A 175 -11.44 8.53 -21.38
N ALA A 176 -10.76 8.44 -20.24
CA ALA A 176 -10.88 9.45 -19.18
C ALA A 176 -10.17 10.76 -19.56
N THR A 177 -10.58 11.85 -18.90
CA THR A 177 -9.93 13.16 -19.02
C THR A 177 -9.40 13.61 -17.66
N SER A 178 -8.08 13.76 -17.53
CA SER A 178 -7.39 14.16 -16.29
C SER A 178 -5.92 14.48 -16.60
N SER A 179 -5.02 14.50 -15.61
CA SER A 179 -3.57 14.54 -15.84
C SER A 179 -2.77 13.90 -14.71
N VAL A 180 -1.64 13.28 -15.06
CA VAL A 180 -0.60 12.83 -14.14
C VAL A 180 0.65 13.68 -14.40
N LYS A 181 1.10 14.46 -13.41
CA LYS A 181 2.19 15.42 -13.59
C LYS A 181 3.19 15.37 -12.44
N GLY A 182 4.49 15.45 -12.75
CA GLY A 182 5.54 15.64 -11.74
C GLY A 182 5.75 14.46 -10.80
N VAL A 183 5.46 13.24 -11.26
CA VAL A 183 5.68 12.02 -10.47
C VAL A 183 7.17 11.68 -10.45
N THR A 184 7.71 11.32 -9.28
CA THR A 184 9.08 10.84 -9.13
C THR A 184 9.10 9.49 -8.45
N TYR A 185 9.71 8.51 -9.11
CA TYR A 185 10.12 7.24 -8.52
C TYR A 185 11.65 7.24 -8.43
N LYS A 186 12.17 7.13 -7.21
CA LYS A 186 13.59 7.27 -6.96
C LYS A 186 14.09 6.27 -5.92
N ASP A 187 15.27 5.70 -6.17
CA ASP A 187 15.99 4.80 -5.25
C ASP A 187 15.15 3.56 -4.87
N ILE A 188 14.61 2.87 -5.89
CA ILE A 188 13.73 1.72 -5.71
C ILE A 188 14.48 0.44 -6.08
N THR A 189 14.43 -0.54 -5.19
CA THR A 189 14.97 -1.89 -5.43
C THR A 189 13.82 -2.89 -5.57
N LEU A 190 13.79 -3.62 -6.68
CA LEU A 190 12.79 -4.62 -7.02
C LEU A 190 13.32 -6.04 -6.83
N SER A 191 12.49 -6.92 -6.31
CA SER A 191 12.78 -8.35 -6.22
C SER A 191 11.48 -9.14 -6.15
N GLY A 192 11.45 -10.33 -6.77
CA GLY A 192 10.28 -11.22 -6.69
C GLY A 192 9.05 -10.71 -7.45
N ILE A 193 9.22 -9.76 -8.38
CA ILE A 193 8.12 -9.24 -9.19
C ILE A 193 7.72 -10.27 -10.24
N THR A 194 6.42 -10.55 -10.36
CA THR A 194 5.93 -11.67 -11.18
C THR A 194 5.29 -11.25 -12.50
N LYS A 195 4.95 -9.97 -12.68
CA LYS A 195 4.24 -9.47 -13.87
C LYS A 195 5.02 -8.39 -14.64
N TYR A 196 5.14 -7.18 -14.08
CA TYR A 196 5.93 -6.10 -14.69
C TYR A 196 6.87 -5.47 -13.68
N GLY A 197 8.16 -5.35 -13.99
CA GLY A 197 9.07 -4.59 -13.15
C GLY A 197 8.71 -3.11 -13.12
N VAL A 198 8.60 -2.50 -14.31
CA VAL A 198 8.00 -1.18 -14.51
C VAL A 198 6.88 -1.27 -15.54
N VAL A 199 5.72 -0.69 -15.24
CA VAL A 199 4.62 -0.57 -16.19
C VAL A 199 3.98 0.82 -16.19
N ILE A 200 3.89 1.44 -17.36
CA ILE A 200 3.23 2.73 -17.56
C ILE A 200 2.27 2.59 -18.74
N GLU A 201 0.96 2.61 -18.49
CA GLU A 201 -0.05 2.26 -19.49
C GLU A 201 -1.28 3.19 -19.45
N GLN A 202 -1.84 3.55 -20.61
CA GLN A 202 -2.96 4.50 -20.73
C GLN A 202 -4.26 3.89 -21.29
N ASP A 203 -4.47 2.60 -21.05
CA ASP A 203 -5.45 1.77 -21.74
C ASP A 203 -6.33 0.95 -20.78
N TYR A 204 -6.38 1.30 -19.49
CA TYR A 204 -7.06 0.50 -18.47
C TYR A 204 -8.58 0.70 -18.50
N GLN A 205 -9.36 -0.37 -18.62
CA GLN A 205 -10.82 -0.34 -18.66
C GLN A 205 -11.41 -1.53 -17.90
N ASN A 206 -12.41 -1.30 -17.05
CA ASN A 206 -13.14 -2.37 -16.34
C ASN A 206 -12.23 -3.39 -15.62
N GLY A 207 -11.13 -2.92 -15.02
CA GLY A 207 -10.17 -3.76 -14.29
C GLY A 207 -9.14 -4.47 -15.15
N SER A 208 -9.01 -4.16 -16.45
CA SER A 208 -8.01 -4.79 -17.33
C SER A 208 -7.49 -3.86 -18.42
N PRO A 209 -6.24 -4.06 -18.92
CA PRO A 209 -5.72 -3.34 -20.08
C PRO A 209 -6.47 -3.72 -21.38
N THR A 210 -6.72 -2.75 -22.24
CA THR A 210 -7.39 -2.94 -23.54
C THR A 210 -6.41 -3.15 -24.71
N GLY A 211 -5.12 -2.86 -24.51
CA GLY A 211 -4.08 -2.80 -25.54
C GLY A 211 -4.09 -1.53 -26.40
N THR A 212 -5.04 -0.62 -26.17
CA THR A 212 -5.24 0.59 -26.97
C THR A 212 -5.26 1.83 -26.08
N PRO A 213 -4.14 2.58 -26.02
CA PRO A 213 -4.06 3.73 -25.11
C PRO A 213 -4.83 4.94 -25.63
N THR A 214 -5.35 5.76 -24.72
CA THR A 214 -6.04 7.04 -25.01
C THR A 214 -5.27 8.23 -24.44
N ASN A 215 -5.42 9.41 -25.05
CA ASN A 215 -4.60 10.59 -24.74
C ASN A 215 -5.25 11.60 -23.78
N GLY A 216 -6.45 11.32 -23.27
CA GLY A 216 -7.19 12.25 -22.39
C GLY A 216 -6.56 12.43 -21.00
N VAL A 217 -5.61 11.57 -20.60
CA VAL A 217 -4.87 11.69 -19.34
C VAL A 217 -3.37 11.80 -19.60
N PRO A 218 -2.82 12.99 -19.92
CA PRO A 218 -1.39 13.13 -20.18
C PRO A 218 -0.53 12.77 -18.95
N ILE A 219 0.59 12.07 -19.19
CA ILE A 219 1.60 11.71 -18.19
C ILE A 219 2.86 12.51 -18.46
N THR A 220 3.09 13.57 -17.69
CA THR A 220 4.18 14.53 -17.97
C THR A 220 5.09 14.76 -16.78
N GLY A 221 6.37 15.05 -17.03
CA GLY A 221 7.31 15.34 -15.94
C GLY A 221 7.59 14.12 -15.04
N LEU A 222 7.49 12.90 -15.57
CA LEU A 222 7.84 11.69 -14.84
C LEU A 222 9.36 11.59 -14.67
N THR A 223 9.82 11.42 -13.44
CA THR A 223 11.23 11.11 -13.15
C THR A 223 11.35 9.69 -12.64
N MET A 224 12.14 8.87 -13.32
CA MET A 224 12.57 7.53 -12.91
C MET A 224 14.08 7.59 -12.68
N SER A 225 14.51 7.43 -11.42
CA SER A 225 15.93 7.55 -11.05
C SER A 225 16.35 6.41 -10.14
N ASN A 226 17.37 5.64 -10.54
CA ASN A 226 17.91 4.54 -9.73
C ASN A 226 16.84 3.48 -9.34
N VAL A 227 16.01 3.07 -10.31
CA VAL A 227 15.02 1.99 -10.15
C VAL A 227 15.63 0.69 -10.68
N LYS A 228 15.99 -0.23 -9.80
CA LYS A 228 16.82 -1.38 -10.13
C LYS A 228 16.26 -2.67 -9.55
N GLY A 229 16.68 -3.82 -10.08
CA GLY A 229 16.41 -5.10 -9.43
C GLY A 229 16.06 -6.21 -10.42
N THR A 230 15.41 -7.25 -9.89
CA THR A 230 15.07 -8.44 -10.66
C THR A 230 13.58 -8.74 -10.65
N VAL A 231 13.12 -9.31 -11.76
CA VAL A 231 11.77 -9.86 -11.93
C VAL A 231 11.85 -11.35 -12.24
N SER A 232 10.73 -12.07 -12.15
CA SER A 232 10.67 -13.48 -12.55
C SER A 232 10.88 -13.65 -14.06
N SER A 233 11.37 -14.81 -14.50
CA SER A 233 11.61 -15.09 -15.93
C SER A 233 10.34 -15.06 -16.80
N SER A 234 9.17 -15.24 -16.18
CA SER A 234 7.86 -15.10 -16.83
C SER A 234 7.39 -13.65 -16.94
N ALA A 235 7.93 -12.75 -16.13
CA ALA A 235 7.56 -11.34 -16.08
C ALA A 235 8.15 -10.55 -17.27
N THR A 236 7.77 -9.29 -17.36
CA THR A 236 8.34 -8.31 -18.29
C THR A 236 9.12 -7.26 -17.51
N ASP A 237 10.33 -6.93 -17.96
CA ASP A 237 11.21 -5.99 -17.26
C ASP A 237 10.58 -4.59 -17.22
N VAL A 238 10.30 -4.02 -18.40
CA VAL A 238 9.66 -2.71 -18.57
C VAL A 238 8.61 -2.76 -19.66
N TYR A 239 7.45 -2.15 -19.42
CA TYR A 239 6.37 -2.00 -20.40
C TYR A 239 5.80 -0.58 -20.39
N ILE A 240 5.90 0.10 -21.53
CA ILE A 240 5.38 1.48 -21.70
C ILE A 240 4.40 1.49 -22.87
N LEU A 241 3.14 1.82 -22.58
CA LEU A 241 2.06 1.93 -23.55
C LEU A 241 1.40 3.31 -23.45
N CYS A 242 1.97 4.28 -24.15
CA CYS A 242 1.45 5.64 -24.21
C CYS A 242 0.62 5.87 -25.48
N ALA A 243 -0.42 6.70 -25.36
CA ALA A 243 -1.12 7.27 -26.50
C ALA A 243 -0.25 8.33 -27.18
N SER A 244 -0.50 8.58 -28.46
CA SER A 244 0.28 9.55 -29.24
C SER A 244 0.20 10.94 -28.59
N GLY A 245 1.37 11.54 -28.33
CA GLY A 245 1.51 12.86 -27.71
C GLY A 245 1.13 12.96 -26.23
N ALA A 246 0.72 11.85 -25.59
CA ALA A 246 0.19 11.89 -24.23
C ALA A 246 1.26 11.75 -23.13
N CYS A 247 2.46 11.26 -23.48
CA CYS A 247 3.57 11.11 -22.55
C CYS A 247 4.75 11.98 -22.99
N SER A 248 5.28 12.83 -22.10
CA SER A 248 6.34 13.79 -22.45
C SER A 248 7.11 14.30 -21.24
N ASN A 249 8.29 14.89 -21.48
CA ASN A 249 9.16 15.47 -20.46
C ASN A 249 9.54 14.47 -19.36
N TRP A 250 9.91 13.25 -19.75
CA TRP A 250 10.37 12.25 -18.79
C TRP A 250 11.88 12.38 -18.57
N SER A 251 12.31 12.16 -17.33
CA SER A 251 13.70 11.96 -16.96
C SER A 251 13.88 10.52 -16.54
N TRP A 252 14.82 9.81 -17.17
CA TRP A 252 15.00 8.38 -16.98
C TRP A 252 16.48 8.08 -16.82
N SER A 253 16.90 7.67 -15.62
CA SER A 253 18.31 7.49 -15.28
C SER A 253 18.52 6.34 -14.31
N GLY A 254 19.53 5.50 -14.57
CA GLY A 254 19.86 4.39 -13.68
C GLY A 254 18.74 3.37 -13.48
N VAL A 255 17.82 3.24 -14.45
CA VAL A 255 16.79 2.20 -14.44
C VAL A 255 17.41 0.91 -14.98
N SER A 256 17.46 -0.14 -14.16
CA SER A 256 18.09 -1.42 -14.48
C SER A 256 17.28 -2.55 -13.87
N VAL A 257 16.19 -2.91 -14.53
CA VAL A 257 15.31 -4.03 -14.18
C VAL A 257 15.60 -5.17 -15.14
N THR A 258 15.85 -6.36 -14.61
CA THR A 258 16.33 -7.50 -15.41
C THR A 258 15.72 -8.83 -14.96
N GLY A 259 15.89 -9.86 -15.80
CA GLY A 259 15.55 -11.25 -15.48
C GLY A 259 14.28 -11.73 -16.17
N GLY A 260 13.39 -10.82 -16.55
CA GLY A 260 12.19 -11.10 -17.32
C GLY A 260 12.41 -10.97 -18.83
N LYS A 261 11.31 -10.73 -19.53
CA LYS A 261 11.26 -10.55 -20.98
C LYS A 261 11.28 -9.07 -21.34
N THR A 262 11.88 -8.74 -22.47
CA THR A 262 11.72 -7.43 -23.12
C THR A 262 10.38 -7.41 -23.88
N SER A 263 9.56 -6.38 -23.64
CA SER A 263 8.28 -6.24 -24.36
C SER A 263 8.50 -5.76 -25.80
N SER A 264 7.74 -6.31 -26.75
CA SER A 264 7.67 -5.83 -28.14
C SER A 264 6.41 -5.01 -28.44
N LYS A 265 5.53 -4.83 -27.45
CA LYS A 265 4.21 -4.20 -27.61
C LYS A 265 4.14 -2.75 -27.12
N PHE A 266 5.28 -2.14 -26.81
CA PHE A 266 5.33 -0.76 -26.35
C PHE A 266 4.85 0.22 -27.42
N LYS A 267 4.34 1.39 -27.00
CA LYS A 267 3.92 2.48 -27.91
C LYS A 267 4.30 3.84 -27.36
N ASN A 268 4.75 4.71 -28.26
CA ASN A 268 5.01 6.14 -28.01
C ASN A 268 5.86 6.41 -26.77
N ILE A 269 6.97 5.68 -26.61
CA ILE A 269 7.91 5.89 -25.51
C ILE A 269 8.49 7.31 -25.63
N PRO A 270 8.39 8.15 -24.58
CA PRO A 270 8.96 9.48 -24.59
C PRO A 270 10.48 9.45 -24.74
N SER A 271 11.05 10.49 -25.35
CA SER A 271 12.50 10.62 -25.49
C SER A 271 13.20 10.48 -24.13
N GLY A 272 14.27 9.68 -24.10
CA GLY A 272 15.07 9.40 -22.91
C GLY A 272 14.64 8.16 -22.11
N ALA A 273 13.41 7.66 -22.26
CA ALA A 273 12.97 6.41 -21.62
C ALA A 273 13.20 5.19 -22.54
N SER A 274 13.23 4.00 -21.95
CA SER A 274 13.43 2.73 -22.66
C SER A 274 12.64 1.57 -22.04
N CYS A 275 12.23 0.63 -22.87
CA CYS A 275 11.71 -0.69 -22.47
C CYS A 275 12.79 -1.77 -22.60
#